data_AF-A0A6G2DWX6-F1
#
_entry.id   AF-A0A6G2DWX6-F1
#
_cell.length_a   1.000
_cell.length_b   1.000
_cell.length_c   1.000
_cell.angle_alpha   90.00
_cell.angle_beta   90.00
_cell.angle_gamma   90.00
#
_symmetry.space_group_name_H-M   'P 1'
#
loop_
_entity.id
_entity.type
_entity.pdbx_description
1 polymer ?
#
loop_
_entity_poly.entity_id
_entity_poly.type
_entity_poly.pdbx_seq_one_letter_code
_entity_poly.pdbx_strand_id
1 'polypeptide(L)'
;GIKSGQFVTDLSDIDKIMIHYSDGAKEELNVTRQESNVQQVREYSITDLDILYTPNMVEKDRAQLMTDVKSKLSSVELESDGVRQLLVKRDTKKDANANSVGRQNGYIRDLFLEESFSEVKANLDKLVKQILENEDQQLNDNELAELALLKKDEDNKAKIMIGLSYLNHSY
;
A
#
# COMPACT_ATOMS: atom_id res chain seq x y z
N GLY A 1 -13.90 1.56 6.20
CA GLY A 1 -15.01 1.39 7.17
C GLY A 1 -14.58 0.42 8.25
N ILE A 2 -15.50 -0.09 9.05
CA ILE A 2 -15.23 -1.03 10.14
C ILE A 2 -16.16 -2.24 9.99
N LYS A 3 -15.63 -3.43 10.26
CA LYS A 3 -16.38 -4.68 10.36
C LYS A 3 -15.95 -5.41 11.63
N SER A 4 -16.89 -5.72 12.52
CA SER A 4 -16.59 -6.44 13.76
C SER A 4 -15.45 -5.81 14.59
N GLY A 5 -15.38 -4.48 14.61
CA GLY A 5 -14.34 -3.72 15.34
C GLY A 5 -12.97 -3.65 14.65
N GLN A 6 -12.82 -4.20 13.44
CA GLN A 6 -11.59 -4.09 12.64
C GLN A 6 -11.78 -3.15 11.45
N PHE A 7 -10.75 -2.37 11.14
CA PHE A 7 -10.77 -1.54 9.94
C PHE A 7 -10.79 -2.40 8.69
N VAL A 8 -11.69 -2.06 7.78
CA VAL A 8 -11.76 -2.60 6.43
C VAL A 8 -11.16 -1.57 5.49
N THR A 9 -10.09 -1.97 4.80
CA THR A 9 -9.29 -1.16 3.88
C THR A 9 -9.45 -1.60 2.43
N ASP A 10 -10.32 -2.58 2.17
CA ASP A 10 -10.69 -3.05 0.84
C ASP A 10 -12.20 -2.87 0.64
N LEU A 11 -12.72 -3.41 -0.46
CA LEU A 11 -14.14 -3.32 -0.75
C LEU A 11 -15.02 -4.20 0.14
N SER A 12 -14.50 -5.05 1.04
CA SER A 12 -15.33 -5.94 1.87
C SER A 12 -16.45 -5.21 2.62
N ASP A 13 -17.52 -5.94 2.96
CA ASP A 13 -18.67 -5.33 3.64
C ASP A 13 -18.30 -4.79 5.02
N ILE A 14 -18.89 -3.64 5.35
CA ILE A 14 -18.72 -2.93 6.63
C ILE A 14 -20.04 -2.89 7.40
N ASP A 15 -19.96 -2.79 8.72
CA ASP A 15 -21.11 -2.54 9.61
C ASP A 15 -21.10 -1.13 10.22
N LYS A 16 -19.94 -0.46 10.19
CA LYS A 16 -19.78 0.90 10.68
C LYS A 16 -18.85 1.74 9.81
N ILE A 17 -19.01 3.06 9.94
CA ILE A 17 -18.01 4.05 9.52
C ILE A 17 -17.55 4.84 10.75
N MET A 18 -16.33 5.36 10.70
CA MET A 18 -15.80 6.27 11.71
C MET A 18 -15.62 7.65 11.09
N ILE A 19 -16.26 8.66 11.66
CA ILE A 19 -16.05 10.06 11.32
C ILE A 19 -15.05 10.65 12.29
N HIS A 20 -13.99 11.26 11.76
CA HIS A 20 -13.00 11.99 12.54
C HIS A 20 -13.17 13.49 12.26
N TYR A 21 -13.64 14.22 13.27
CA TYR A 21 -13.93 15.65 13.16
C TYR A 21 -12.66 16.49 13.30
N SER A 22 -12.73 17.74 12.82
CA SER A 22 -11.59 18.67 12.86
C SER A 22 -11.18 19.07 14.27
N ASP A 23 -12.06 18.92 15.25
CA ASP A 23 -11.80 19.12 16.69
C ASP A 23 -11.18 17.89 17.37
N GLY A 24 -10.98 16.80 16.63
CA GLY A 24 -10.41 15.55 17.12
C GLY A 24 -11.44 14.57 17.69
N ALA A 25 -12.72 14.93 17.74
CA ALA A 25 -13.77 14.00 18.13
C ALA A 25 -13.88 12.86 17.11
N LYS A 26 -14.29 11.69 17.58
CA LYS A 26 -14.52 10.49 16.77
C LYS A 26 -15.92 9.96 17.03
N GLU A 27 -16.65 9.67 15.98
CA GLU A 27 -17.97 9.05 16.06
C GLU A 27 -18.02 7.80 15.18
N GLU A 28 -18.55 6.71 15.71
CA GLU A 28 -18.84 5.51 14.93
C GLU A 28 -20.34 5.47 14.60
N LEU A 29 -20.66 5.41 13.32
CA LEU A 29 -22.03 5.36 12.83
C LEU A 29 -22.30 3.98 12.21
N ASN A 30 -23.42 3.37 12.59
CA ASN A 30 -23.85 2.10 12.02
C ASN A 30 -24.32 2.32 10.58
N VAL A 31 -23.94 1.42 9.69
CA VAL A 31 -24.30 1.48 8.28
C VAL A 31 -24.90 0.16 7.79
N THR A 32 -25.82 0.25 6.85
CA THR A 32 -26.43 -0.92 6.20
C THR A 32 -26.16 -0.85 4.71
N ARG A 33 -25.72 -1.98 4.13
CA ARG A 33 -25.45 -2.08 2.69
C ARG A 33 -26.74 -1.85 1.90
N GLN A 34 -26.67 -1.04 0.86
CA GLN A 34 -27.76 -0.77 -0.07
C GLN A 34 -27.41 -1.24 -1.47
N GLU A 35 -28.44 -1.49 -2.29
CA GLU A 35 -28.26 -1.62 -3.73
C GLU A 35 -27.85 -0.27 -4.32
N SER A 36 -26.74 -0.25 -5.05
CA SER A 36 -26.24 0.95 -5.71
C SER A 36 -26.85 1.06 -7.11
N ASN A 37 -27.33 2.26 -7.47
CA ASN A 37 -27.74 2.57 -8.84
C ASN A 37 -26.54 2.86 -9.76
N VAL A 38 -25.37 3.09 -9.18
CA VAL A 38 -24.10 3.29 -9.91
C VAL A 38 -23.36 1.97 -9.93
N GLN A 39 -23.01 1.50 -11.13
CA GLN A 39 -22.23 0.28 -11.28
C GLN A 39 -20.87 0.42 -10.59
N GLN A 40 -20.37 -0.69 -10.05
CA GLN A 40 -19.02 -0.80 -9.49
C GLN A 40 -18.76 0.02 -8.21
N VAL A 41 -19.76 0.65 -7.59
CA VAL A 41 -19.59 1.27 -6.27
C VAL A 41 -20.45 0.59 -5.23
N ARG A 42 -20.00 0.69 -3.98
CA ARG A 42 -20.72 0.18 -2.83
C ARG A 42 -21.40 1.37 -2.15
N GLU A 43 -22.69 1.27 -1.89
CA GLU A 43 -23.43 2.32 -1.18
C GLU A 43 -23.94 1.77 0.14
N TYR A 44 -23.91 2.61 1.17
CA TYR A 44 -24.37 2.27 2.50
C TYR A 44 -25.25 3.38 3.06
N SER A 45 -26.43 3.05 3.57
CA SER A 45 -27.26 3.99 4.33
C SER A 45 -26.73 4.11 5.74
N ILE A 46 -26.58 5.34 6.24
CA ILE A 46 -26.25 5.58 7.65
C ILE A 46 -27.52 5.46 8.49
N THR A 47 -27.46 4.73 9.59
CA THR A 47 -28.63 4.49 10.46
C THR A 47 -29.14 5.80 11.04
N ASP A 48 -30.46 5.97 11.07
CA ASP A 48 -31.17 7.15 11.58
C ASP A 48 -30.84 8.49 10.88
N LEU A 49 -30.13 8.44 9.74
CA LEU A 49 -29.80 9.60 8.91
C LEU A 49 -30.25 9.34 7.46
N ASP A 50 -30.79 10.36 6.79
CA ASP A 50 -31.11 10.30 5.36
C ASP A 50 -29.86 10.59 4.51
N ILE A 51 -28.79 9.81 4.75
CA ILE A 51 -27.48 10.00 4.14
C ILE A 51 -26.96 8.67 3.61
N LEU A 52 -26.46 8.71 2.36
CA LEU A 52 -25.69 7.62 1.76
C LEU A 52 -24.19 7.89 1.89
N TYR A 53 -23.48 6.87 2.34
CA TYR A 53 -22.03 6.80 2.33
C TYR A 53 -21.56 5.89 1.20
N THR A 54 -20.69 6.42 0.36
CA THR A 54 -20.02 5.68 -0.72
C THR A 54 -18.53 5.67 -0.41
N PRO A 55 -17.91 4.50 -0.15
CA PRO A 55 -16.47 4.41 -0.01
C PRO A 55 -15.77 4.95 -1.26
N ASN A 56 -14.60 5.53 -1.05
CA ASN A 56 -13.81 6.09 -2.13
C ASN A 56 -13.00 5.02 -2.90
N MET A 57 -13.69 3.99 -3.38
CA MET A 57 -13.12 2.81 -4.05
C MET A 57 -14.13 2.28 -5.10
N VAL A 58 -13.64 1.67 -6.17
CA VAL A 58 -14.47 1.11 -7.26
C VAL A 58 -14.17 -0.38 -7.42
N GLU A 59 -15.20 -1.20 -7.58
CA GLU A 59 -15.10 -2.64 -7.81
C GLU A 59 -14.74 -2.92 -9.27
N LYS A 60 -13.47 -3.27 -9.50
CA LYS A 60 -12.91 -3.60 -10.82
C LYS A 60 -12.14 -4.91 -10.78
N ASP A 61 -12.13 -5.63 -11.90
CA ASP A 61 -11.22 -6.76 -12.04
C ASP A 61 -9.80 -6.27 -12.30
N ARG A 62 -8.90 -6.58 -11.36
CA ARG A 62 -7.47 -6.19 -11.38
C ARG A 62 -6.55 -7.38 -11.23
N ALA A 63 -7.03 -8.61 -11.48
CA ALA A 63 -6.25 -9.81 -11.22
C ALA A 63 -4.88 -9.82 -11.92
N GLN A 64 -4.85 -9.37 -13.18
CA GLN A 64 -3.62 -9.29 -13.97
C GLN A 64 -2.69 -8.20 -13.43
N LEU A 65 -3.20 -6.99 -13.22
CA LEU A 65 -2.42 -5.88 -12.66
C LEU A 65 -1.81 -6.23 -11.29
N MET A 66 -2.60 -6.86 -10.42
CA MET A 66 -2.14 -7.34 -9.11
C MET A 66 -1.01 -8.37 -9.25
N THR A 67 -1.12 -9.30 -10.20
CA THR A 67 -0.09 -10.29 -10.49
C THR A 67 1.20 -9.64 -10.97
N ASP A 68 1.10 -8.67 -11.88
CA ASP A 68 2.25 -7.98 -12.45
C ASP A 68 2.98 -7.11 -11.43
N VAL A 69 2.24 -6.33 -10.64
CA VAL A 69 2.81 -5.52 -9.55
C VAL A 69 3.49 -6.41 -8.50
N LYS A 70 2.83 -7.50 -8.07
CA LYS A 70 3.43 -8.47 -7.14
C LYS A 70 4.73 -9.04 -7.69
N SER A 71 4.74 -9.44 -8.96
CA SER A 71 5.93 -9.99 -9.61
C SER A 71 7.11 -9.00 -9.53
N LYS A 72 6.86 -7.72 -9.84
CA LYS A 72 7.87 -6.67 -9.76
C LYS A 72 8.40 -6.47 -8.34
N LEU A 73 7.51 -6.34 -7.36
CA LEU A 73 7.90 -6.12 -5.97
C LEU A 73 8.64 -7.33 -5.37
N SER A 74 8.19 -8.55 -5.67
CA SER A 74 8.81 -9.78 -5.16
C SER A 74 10.23 -10.02 -5.67
N SER A 75 10.58 -9.43 -6.83
CA SER A 75 11.92 -9.48 -7.42
C SER A 75 13.01 -8.72 -6.63
N VAL A 76 12.61 -7.88 -5.68
CA VAL A 76 13.55 -7.09 -4.88
C VAL A 76 14.14 -7.95 -3.76
N GLU A 77 15.47 -7.89 -3.65
CA GLU A 77 16.21 -8.41 -2.50
C GLU A 77 16.73 -7.27 -1.63
N LEU A 78 16.78 -7.49 -0.31
CA LEU A 78 17.18 -6.47 0.66
C LEU A 78 18.61 -5.96 0.39
N GLU A 79 19.52 -6.85 0.00
CA GLU A 79 20.89 -6.51 -0.40
C GLU A 79 21.04 -6.48 -1.94
N SER A 80 20.07 -5.92 -2.66
CA SER A 80 20.16 -5.69 -4.11
C SER A 80 20.80 -4.34 -4.47
N ASP A 81 21.21 -4.18 -5.73
CA ASP A 81 21.74 -2.90 -6.22
C ASP A 81 20.71 -1.77 -6.12
N GLY A 82 19.44 -2.08 -6.38
CA GLY A 82 18.35 -1.12 -6.25
C GLY A 82 18.23 -0.55 -4.83
N VAL A 83 18.36 -1.40 -3.80
CA VAL A 83 18.35 -0.95 -2.40
C VAL A 83 19.61 -0.16 -2.07
N ARG A 84 20.79 -0.62 -2.50
CA ARG A 84 22.06 0.11 -2.29
C ARG A 84 22.06 1.51 -2.89
N GLN A 85 21.34 1.73 -3.99
CA GLN A 85 21.20 3.04 -4.63
C GLN A 85 20.34 4.02 -3.82
N LEU A 86 19.51 3.53 -2.88
CA LEU A 86 18.73 4.37 -1.99
C LEU A 86 19.58 4.98 -0.86
N LEU A 87 20.72 4.36 -0.54
CA LEU A 87 21.62 4.85 0.50
C LEU A 87 22.27 6.17 0.06
N VAL A 88 22.29 7.15 0.96
CA VAL A 88 23.08 8.36 0.78
C VAL A 88 24.57 7.99 0.71
N LYS A 89 25.26 8.45 -0.34
CA LYS A 89 26.70 8.23 -0.50
C LYS A 89 27.46 8.91 0.64
N ARG A 90 28.35 8.15 1.29
CA ARG A 90 29.18 8.63 2.40
C ARG A 90 30.45 9.31 1.89
N ASP A 91 30.96 10.28 2.64
CA ASP A 91 32.25 10.93 2.36
C ASP A 91 33.39 9.88 2.45
N THR A 92 34.26 9.86 1.44
CA THR A 92 35.37 8.91 1.30
C THR A 92 36.70 9.45 1.83
N LYS A 93 36.77 10.69 2.33
CA LYS A 93 38.01 11.29 2.86
C LYS A 93 38.66 10.48 3.98
N LYS A 94 37.85 9.83 4.83
CA LYS A 94 38.32 9.05 5.98
C LYS A 94 38.33 7.54 5.73
N ASP A 95 37.54 7.06 4.77
CA ASP A 95 37.41 5.65 4.41
C ASP A 95 37.12 5.57 2.90
N ALA A 96 38.14 5.24 2.11
CA ALA A 96 38.01 5.10 0.66
C ALA A 96 37.00 4.01 0.26
N ASN A 97 36.77 3.03 1.13
CA ASN A 97 35.86 1.91 0.90
C ASN A 97 34.45 2.18 1.45
N ALA A 98 34.14 3.38 1.97
CA ALA A 98 32.89 3.71 2.66
C ALA A 98 31.62 3.42 1.83
N ASN A 99 31.73 3.36 0.50
CA ASN A 99 30.62 3.07 -0.43
C ASN A 99 30.78 1.75 -1.19
N SER A 100 31.69 0.87 -0.77
CA SER A 100 31.81 -0.48 -1.33
C SER A 100 30.57 -1.32 -1.03
N VAL A 101 30.30 -2.35 -1.85
CA VAL A 101 29.14 -3.24 -1.68
C VAL A 101 29.06 -3.83 -0.28
N GLY A 102 30.17 -4.36 0.25
CA GLY A 102 30.21 -4.91 1.60
C GLY A 102 29.88 -3.90 2.70
N ARG A 103 30.36 -2.65 2.56
CA ARG A 103 30.04 -1.57 3.51
C ARG A 103 28.58 -1.14 3.41
N GLN A 104 28.05 -1.01 2.19
CA GLN A 104 26.64 -0.69 1.96
C GLN A 104 25.70 -1.77 2.50
N ASN A 105 26.03 -3.05 2.30
CA ASN A 105 25.26 -4.15 2.87
C ASN A 105 25.30 -4.11 4.41
N GLY A 106 26.44 -3.76 5.01
CA GLY A 106 26.52 -3.48 6.45
C GLY A 106 25.55 -2.39 6.89
N TYR A 107 25.49 -1.26 6.18
CA TYR A 107 24.55 -0.18 6.50
C TYR A 107 23.09 -0.56 6.34
N ILE A 108 22.76 -1.47 5.41
CA ILE A 108 21.41 -2.00 5.25
C ILE A 108 21.04 -2.86 6.46
N ARG A 109 21.95 -3.73 6.92
CA ARG A 109 21.75 -4.55 8.13
C ARG A 109 21.62 -3.71 9.40
N ASP A 110 22.32 -2.58 9.46
CA ASP A 110 22.19 -1.61 10.57
C ASP A 110 20.78 -0.96 10.64
N LEU A 111 19.91 -1.16 9.63
CA LEU A 111 18.50 -0.76 9.67
C LEU A 111 17.59 -1.82 10.32
N PHE A 112 18.08 -3.04 10.54
CA PHE A 112 17.34 -4.15 11.17
C PHE A 112 16.00 -4.49 10.48
N LEU A 113 15.98 -4.43 9.13
CA LEU A 113 14.77 -4.63 8.35
C LEU A 113 14.57 -6.09 7.87
N GLU A 114 15.50 -7.02 8.13
CA GLU A 114 15.50 -8.37 7.57
C GLU A 114 14.19 -9.15 7.81
N GLU A 115 13.70 -9.12 9.06
CA GLU A 115 12.46 -9.78 9.45
C GLU A 115 11.26 -9.10 8.78
N SER A 116 11.12 -7.79 8.97
CA SER A 116 10.02 -7.01 8.37
C SER A 116 9.99 -7.08 6.83
N PHE A 117 11.14 -7.17 6.17
CA PHE A 117 11.24 -7.34 4.72
C PHE A 117 10.77 -8.72 4.28
N SER A 118 11.11 -9.76 5.05
CA SER A 118 10.62 -11.11 4.81
C SER A 118 9.11 -11.22 5.00
N GLU A 119 8.57 -10.59 6.05
CA GLU A 119 7.13 -10.51 6.31
C GLU A 119 6.39 -9.76 5.20
N VAL A 120 6.92 -8.62 4.74
CA VAL A 120 6.36 -7.89 3.60
C VAL A 120 6.33 -8.77 2.35
N LYS A 121 7.43 -9.47 2.03
CA LYS A 121 7.47 -10.40 0.88
C LYS A 121 6.41 -11.50 1.00
N ALA A 122 6.24 -12.08 2.18
CA ALA A 122 5.25 -13.11 2.43
C ALA A 122 3.80 -12.62 2.29
N ASN A 123 3.56 -11.32 2.52
CA ASN A 123 2.22 -10.71 2.52
C ASN A 123 1.92 -9.83 1.29
N LEU A 124 2.75 -9.90 0.24
CA LEU A 124 2.60 -9.02 -0.94
C LEU A 124 1.23 -9.12 -1.62
N ASP A 125 0.57 -10.28 -1.61
CA ASP A 125 -0.78 -10.41 -2.17
C ASP A 125 -1.77 -9.43 -1.51
N LYS A 126 -1.74 -9.38 -0.18
CA LYS A 126 -2.61 -8.49 0.60
C LYS A 126 -2.20 -7.03 0.43
N LEU A 127 -0.90 -6.74 0.51
CA LEU A 127 -0.38 -5.38 0.44
C LEU A 127 -0.59 -4.74 -0.93
N VAL A 128 -0.34 -5.48 -2.02
CA VAL A 128 -0.57 -5.00 -3.39
C VAL A 128 -2.05 -4.73 -3.63
N LYS A 129 -2.94 -5.63 -3.17
CA LYS A 129 -4.38 -5.40 -3.24
C LYS A 129 -4.77 -4.09 -2.56
N GLN A 130 -4.33 -3.88 -1.32
CA GLN A 130 -4.60 -2.66 -0.57
C GLN A 130 -4.05 -1.40 -1.26
N ILE A 131 -2.84 -1.44 -1.81
CA ILE A 131 -2.25 -0.31 -2.54
C ILE A 131 -3.10 0.03 -3.78
N LEU A 132 -3.45 -0.98 -4.58
CA LEU A 132 -4.20 -0.78 -5.82
C LEU A 132 -5.62 -0.27 -5.59
N GLU A 133 -6.30 -0.73 -4.54
CA GLU A 133 -7.65 -0.27 -4.22
C GLU A 133 -7.64 1.15 -3.62
N ASN A 134 -6.59 1.57 -2.90
CA ASN A 134 -6.48 2.92 -2.35
C ASN A 134 -6.08 3.98 -3.39
N GLU A 135 -5.30 3.62 -4.42
CA GLU A 135 -4.92 4.51 -5.53
C GLU A 135 -6.00 4.60 -6.63
N ASP A 136 -7.10 3.84 -6.50
CA ASP A 136 -8.04 3.50 -7.58
C ASP A 136 -8.85 4.68 -8.17
N GLN A 137 -8.90 5.83 -7.51
CA GLN A 137 -9.64 6.99 -8.05
C GLN A 137 -9.17 7.47 -9.44
N GLN A 138 -8.00 7.06 -9.92
CA GLN A 138 -7.40 7.55 -11.18
C GLN A 138 -7.37 6.56 -12.35
N LEU A 139 -7.80 5.32 -12.18
CA LEU A 139 -7.67 4.30 -13.23
C LEU A 139 -9.02 4.07 -13.90
N ASN A 140 -9.29 4.82 -14.97
CA ASN A 140 -10.20 4.36 -16.03
C ASN A 140 -9.62 3.08 -16.65
N ASP A 141 -10.46 2.24 -17.26
CA ASP A 141 -10.05 0.99 -17.92
C ASP A 141 -9.26 1.32 -19.20
N ASN A 142 -8.05 1.84 -19.02
CA ASN A 142 -7.16 2.35 -20.03
C ASN A 142 -5.81 1.67 -19.85
N GLU A 143 -5.46 0.82 -20.82
CA GLU A 143 -4.20 0.09 -20.89
C GLU A 143 -2.97 1.00 -20.70
N LEU A 144 -3.00 2.24 -21.20
CA LEU A 144 -1.89 3.19 -21.02
C LEU A 144 -1.73 3.63 -19.57
N ALA A 145 -2.82 3.72 -18.81
CA ALA A 145 -2.79 4.07 -17.40
C ALA A 145 -2.24 2.90 -16.56
N GLU A 146 -2.63 1.66 -16.88
CA GLU A 146 -2.07 0.46 -16.25
C GLU A 146 -0.57 0.33 -16.54
N LEU A 147 -0.15 0.52 -17.79
CA LEU A 147 1.27 0.50 -18.17
C LEU A 147 2.07 1.61 -17.45
N ALA A 148 1.49 2.80 -17.29
CA ALA A 148 2.12 3.88 -16.55
C ALA A 148 2.30 3.53 -15.06
N LEU A 149 1.29 2.90 -14.44
CA LEU A 149 1.39 2.42 -13.06
C LEU A 149 2.45 1.32 -12.94
N LEU A 150 2.43 0.31 -13.80
CA LEU A 150 3.44 -0.75 -13.82
C LEU A 150 4.85 -0.20 -14.01
N LYS A 151 5.02 0.85 -14.81
CA LYS A 151 6.31 1.53 -14.97
C LYS A 151 6.72 2.26 -13.69
N LYS A 152 5.80 3.00 -13.06
CA LYS A 152 6.03 3.67 -11.78
C LYS A 152 6.46 2.67 -10.70
N ASP A 153 5.83 1.50 -10.64
CA ASP A 153 6.19 0.43 -9.70
C ASP A 153 7.55 -0.18 -10.03
N GLU A 154 7.86 -0.40 -11.30
CA GLU A 154 9.20 -0.85 -11.71
C GLU A 154 10.30 0.13 -11.26
N ASP A 155 10.09 1.41 -11.55
CA ASP A 155 11.05 2.48 -11.26
C ASP A 155 11.24 2.71 -9.75
N ASN A 156 10.27 2.28 -8.92
CA ASN A 156 10.26 2.52 -7.49
C ASN A 156 10.23 1.25 -6.62
N LYS A 157 10.29 0.05 -7.20
CA LYS A 157 10.12 -1.23 -6.46
C LYS A 157 10.99 -1.36 -5.22
N ALA A 158 12.26 -0.93 -5.31
CA ALA A 158 13.16 -0.95 -4.15
C ALA A 158 12.71 0.02 -3.05
N LYS A 159 12.23 1.22 -3.41
CA LYS A 159 11.69 2.20 -2.45
C LYS A 159 10.40 1.71 -1.81
N ILE A 160 9.51 1.12 -2.61
CA ILE A 160 8.24 0.56 -2.13
C ILE A 160 8.53 -0.54 -1.11
N MET A 161 9.38 -1.52 -1.46
CA MET A 161 9.70 -2.62 -0.56
C MET A 161 10.35 -2.15 0.74
N ILE A 162 11.34 -1.24 0.68
CA ILE A 162 11.99 -0.71 1.88
C ILE A 162 11.03 0.15 2.72
N GLY A 163 10.17 0.94 2.08
CA GLY A 163 9.15 1.74 2.76
C GLY A 163 8.12 0.87 3.49
N LEU A 164 7.64 -0.19 2.84
CA LEU A 164 6.73 -1.16 3.45
C LEU A 164 7.39 -1.88 4.63
N SER A 165 8.65 -2.31 4.48
CA SER A 165 9.39 -2.97 5.57
C SER A 165 9.56 -2.04 6.77
N TYR A 166 9.91 -0.78 6.53
CA TYR A 166 10.04 0.22 7.59
C TYR A 166 8.71 0.47 8.33
N LEU A 167 7.60 0.60 7.59
CA LEU A 167 6.28 0.80 8.18
C LEU A 167 5.86 -0.42 9.02
N ASN A 168 6.03 -1.64 8.49
CA ASN A 168 5.70 -2.88 9.19
C ASN A 168 6.59 -3.13 10.42
N HIS A 169 7.82 -2.63 10.42
CA HIS A 169 8.70 -2.71 11.58
C HIS A 169 8.29 -1.74 12.72
N SER A 170 7.73 -0.57 12.36
CA SER A 170 7.58 0.55 13.28
C SER A 170 6.15 0.78 13.80
N TYR A 171 5.14 0.13 13.21
CA TYR A 171 3.71 0.32 13.49
C TYR A 171 2.97 -1.01 13.48
#